data_AF-A0A2G2WIM3-F1
#
_entry.id   AF-A0A2G2WIM3-F1
#
_cell.length_a   1.000
_cell.length_b   1.000
_cell.length_c   1.000
_cell.angle_alpha   90.00
_cell.angle_beta   90.00
_cell.angle_gamma   90.00
#
_symmetry.space_group_name_H-M   'P 1'
#
loop_
_entity.id
_entity.type
_entity.pdbx_description
1 polymer ?
#
loop_
_entity_poly.entity_id
_entity_poly.type
_entity_poly.pdbx_seq_one_letter_code
_entity_poly.pdbx_strand_id
1 'polypeptide(L)'
;MKILSVPDLEDLRMFESLFDVFLISNDALKGLYAPEIWVPDPYGLTGKVQTVNPAWDVEVFDPFVLRGITYHDIIVGTLGIFAGLFHFSIRPPQLLYKGLRMGSIEFVLSSGIFAIFLQLLLLPELCDDDGIVRANVPFRKAKSNYSVEKVGVTVEFYDNELSGISYSNPTTIQKYARRAQLGEIFELDRATLKFDGVS
;
A
#
# COMPACT_ATOMS: atom_id res chain seq x y z
N MET A 1 46.21 11.68 9.48
CA MET A 1 44.91 11.00 9.62
C MET A 1 43.83 12.06 9.64
N LYS A 2 42.96 12.11 8.63
CA LYS A 2 41.87 13.11 8.56
C LYS A 2 40.68 12.50 9.31
N ILE A 3 40.19 13.16 10.35
CA ILE A 3 39.00 12.73 11.08
C ILE A 3 37.79 13.12 10.23
N LEU A 4 36.89 12.16 9.96
CA LEU A 4 35.63 12.41 9.26
C LEU A 4 34.69 13.21 10.16
N SER A 5 34.07 14.25 9.62
CA SER A 5 33.04 15.02 10.33
C SER A 5 31.66 14.39 10.17
N VAL A 6 30.69 14.80 10.99
CA VAL A 6 29.31 14.31 10.92
C VAL A 6 28.70 14.48 9.50
N PRO A 7 28.84 15.63 8.82
CA PRO A 7 28.39 15.78 7.44
C PRO A 7 29.08 14.82 6.46
N ASP A 8 30.39 14.59 6.62
CA ASP A 8 31.14 13.68 5.74
C ASP A 8 30.59 12.24 5.83
N LEU A 9 30.10 11.83 7.01
CA LEU A 9 29.50 10.50 7.23
C LEU A 9 28.09 10.41 6.65
N GLU A 10 27.31 11.49 6.74
CA GLU A 10 25.96 11.56 6.14
C GLU A 10 26.03 11.51 4.62
N ASP A 11 26.98 12.26 4.02
CA ASP A 11 27.21 12.28 2.58
C ASP A 11 27.64 10.89 2.05
N LEU A 12 28.49 10.18 2.81
CA LEU A 12 28.88 8.81 2.49
C LEU A 12 27.70 7.84 2.52
N ARG A 13 26.90 7.89 3.58
CA ARG A 13 25.70 7.04 3.70
C ARG A 13 24.71 7.30 2.57
N MET A 14 24.48 8.58 2.23
CA MET A 14 23.63 8.96 1.11
C MET A 14 24.19 8.41 -0.21
N PHE A 15 25.48 8.60 -0.47
CA PHE A 15 26.10 8.12 -1.70
C PHE A 15 26.03 6.60 -1.85
N GLU A 16 26.34 5.83 -0.80
CA GLU A 16 26.22 4.38 -0.81
C GLU A 16 24.77 3.94 -1.09
N SER A 17 23.78 4.51 -0.39
CA SER A 17 22.37 4.16 -0.59
C SER A 17 21.88 4.44 -2.02
N LEU A 18 22.30 5.55 -2.63
CA LEU A 18 21.86 5.93 -3.98
C LEU A 18 22.63 5.20 -5.08
N PHE A 19 23.89 4.85 -4.81
CA PHE A 19 24.67 3.98 -5.69
C PHE A 19 24.07 2.57 -5.76
N ASP A 20 23.66 2.01 -4.61
CA ASP A 20 23.00 0.71 -4.57
C ASP A 20 21.68 0.71 -5.35
N VAL A 21 20.84 1.75 -5.18
CA VAL A 21 19.61 1.92 -5.97
C VAL A 21 19.92 1.95 -7.47
N PHE A 22 20.91 2.73 -7.89
CA PHE A 22 21.31 2.79 -9.29
C PHE A 22 21.76 1.44 -9.86
N LEU A 23 22.56 0.68 -9.11
CA LEU A 23 23.03 -0.64 -9.54
C LEU A 23 21.87 -1.61 -9.73
N ILE A 24 20.99 -1.71 -8.74
CA ILE A 24 19.81 -2.61 -8.78
C ILE A 24 18.93 -2.28 -9.99
N SER A 25 18.67 -1.00 -10.25
CA SER A 25 17.80 -0.59 -11.37
C SER A 25 18.45 -0.71 -12.75
N ASN A 26 19.77 -0.58 -12.85
CA ASN A 26 20.49 -0.71 -14.12
C ASN A 26 20.70 -2.17 -14.53
N ASP A 27 20.94 -3.06 -13.56
CA ASP A 27 21.00 -4.50 -13.81
C ASP A 27 19.62 -5.05 -14.19
N ALA A 28 18.55 -4.41 -13.71
CA ALA A 28 17.18 -4.67 -14.11
C ALA A 28 16.90 -4.38 -15.59
N LEU A 29 17.31 -3.20 -16.05
CA LEU A 29 17.19 -2.76 -17.45
C LEU A 29 17.89 -3.70 -18.44
N LYS A 30 18.98 -4.35 -18.01
CA LYS A 30 19.85 -5.19 -18.87
C LYS A 30 19.46 -6.67 -18.85
N GLY A 31 18.46 -7.07 -18.06
CA GLY A 31 18.06 -8.47 -17.90
C GLY A 31 19.13 -9.35 -17.25
N LEU A 32 20.12 -8.75 -16.57
CA LEU A 32 21.14 -9.48 -15.81
C LEU A 32 20.60 -9.90 -14.43
N TYR A 33 19.85 -9.00 -13.79
CA TYR A 33 19.09 -9.18 -12.55
C TYR A 33 17.85 -8.28 -12.62
N ALA A 34 16.82 -8.70 -13.35
CA ALA A 34 15.54 -7.98 -13.34
C ALA A 34 14.77 -8.32 -12.05
N PRO A 35 14.50 -7.35 -11.16
CA PRO A 35 13.57 -7.55 -10.06
C PRO A 35 12.20 -7.80 -10.68
N GLU A 36 11.78 -9.04 -10.61
CA GLU A 36 10.42 -9.39 -10.98
C GLU A 36 9.50 -8.87 -9.88
N ILE A 37 8.53 -8.06 -10.26
CA ILE A 37 7.57 -7.50 -9.33
C ILE A 37 6.23 -8.18 -9.51
N TRP A 38 5.44 -8.24 -8.43
CA TRP A 38 4.07 -8.70 -8.50
C TRP A 38 3.22 -7.69 -9.28
N VAL A 39 2.65 -8.12 -10.39
CA VAL A 39 1.74 -7.33 -11.21
C VAL A 39 0.35 -7.96 -11.11
N PRO A 40 -0.58 -7.36 -10.36
CA PRO A 40 -1.98 -7.77 -10.38
C PRO A 40 -2.63 -7.33 -11.70
N ASP A 41 -3.61 -8.09 -12.18
CA ASP A 41 -4.58 -7.53 -13.13
C ASP A 41 -5.52 -6.54 -12.40
N PRO A 42 -6.30 -5.72 -13.13
CA PRO A 42 -7.17 -4.71 -12.51
C PRO A 42 -8.18 -5.25 -11.48
N TYR A 43 -8.48 -6.56 -11.52
CA TYR A 43 -9.40 -7.22 -10.59
C TYR A 43 -8.69 -8.11 -9.56
N GLY A 44 -7.35 -8.23 -9.61
CA GLY A 44 -6.55 -8.99 -8.66
C GLY A 44 -6.74 -10.51 -8.74
N LEU A 45 -7.23 -11.06 -9.84
CA LEU A 45 -7.59 -12.48 -10.01
C LEU A 45 -6.45 -13.34 -10.56
N THR A 46 -5.57 -12.74 -11.35
CA THR A 46 -4.54 -13.37 -12.21
C THR A 46 -3.17 -12.71 -12.03
N GLY A 47 -2.94 -12.12 -10.87
CA GLY A 47 -1.66 -11.51 -10.56
C GLY A 47 -0.50 -12.48 -10.72
N LYS A 48 0.62 -11.99 -11.24
CA LYS A 48 1.81 -12.79 -11.47
C LYS A 48 3.08 -11.98 -11.26
N VAL A 49 4.15 -12.70 -10.93
CA VAL A 49 5.50 -12.15 -10.90
C VAL A 49 5.97 -11.96 -12.35
N GLN A 50 6.35 -10.75 -12.71
CA GLN A 50 6.86 -10.44 -14.06
C GLN A 50 7.92 -9.34 -14.03
N THR A 51 8.82 -9.40 -15.00
CA THR A 51 9.72 -8.27 -15.28
C THR A 51 8.92 -7.13 -15.90
N VAL A 52 9.16 -5.91 -15.43
CA VAL A 52 8.48 -4.70 -15.89
C VAL A 52 9.49 -3.74 -16.50
N ASN A 53 9.32 -3.43 -17.79
CA ASN A 53 10.18 -2.47 -18.47
C ASN A 53 9.83 -1.04 -18.04
N PRO A 54 10.80 -0.15 -17.82
CA PRO A 54 10.53 1.22 -17.43
C PRO A 54 9.70 1.96 -18.48
N ALA A 55 8.84 2.85 -18.00
CA ALA A 55 8.17 3.86 -18.81
C ALA A 55 9.02 5.12 -18.85
N TRP A 56 8.94 5.88 -19.94
CA TRP A 56 9.66 7.14 -20.12
C TRP A 56 8.72 8.26 -20.59
N ASP A 57 7.43 7.96 -20.66
CA ASP A 57 6.34 8.87 -20.99
C ASP A 57 5.71 9.42 -19.70
N VAL A 58 4.64 10.21 -19.85
CA VAL A 58 3.94 10.82 -18.71
C VAL A 58 3.22 9.80 -17.82
N GLU A 59 3.00 8.57 -18.29
CA GLU A 59 2.34 7.51 -17.53
C GLU A 59 3.17 7.07 -16.31
N VAL A 60 4.46 7.41 -16.25
CA VAL A 60 5.33 7.14 -15.07
C VAL A 60 4.82 7.80 -13.79
N PHE A 61 3.98 8.83 -13.89
CA PHE A 61 3.41 9.54 -12.75
C PHE A 61 2.04 9.00 -12.34
N ASP A 62 1.47 8.05 -13.08
CA ASP A 62 0.26 7.34 -12.68
C ASP A 62 0.61 6.30 -11.62
N PRO A 63 0.08 6.40 -10.38
CA PRO A 63 0.38 5.45 -9.30
C PRO A 63 -0.05 4.01 -9.59
N PHE A 64 -0.93 3.78 -10.59
CA PHE A 64 -1.37 2.45 -11.00
C PHE A 64 -0.48 1.84 -12.10
N VAL A 65 0.43 2.62 -12.68
CA VAL A 65 1.38 2.14 -13.69
C VAL A 65 2.69 1.74 -13.02
N LEU A 66 2.83 0.43 -12.77
CA LEU A 66 4.01 -0.13 -12.09
C LEU A 66 5.34 0.11 -12.83
N ARG A 67 5.30 0.40 -14.14
CA ARG A 67 6.48 0.78 -14.94
C ARG A 67 7.13 2.08 -14.46
N GLY A 68 6.37 2.94 -13.77
CA GLY A 68 6.87 4.17 -13.14
C GLY A 68 7.86 3.90 -12.01
N ILE A 69 7.75 2.76 -11.30
CA ILE A 69 8.65 2.38 -10.20
C ILE A 69 10.07 2.22 -10.73
N THR A 70 10.25 1.41 -11.77
CA THR A 70 11.57 1.17 -12.36
C THR A 70 12.17 2.46 -12.92
N TYR A 71 11.36 3.31 -13.56
CA TYR A 71 11.80 4.64 -14.02
C TYR A 71 12.29 5.51 -12.85
N HIS A 72 11.47 5.62 -11.80
CA HIS A 72 11.78 6.40 -10.61
C HIS A 72 13.11 5.96 -9.99
N ASP A 73 13.34 4.66 -9.82
CA ASP A 73 14.56 4.14 -9.22
C ASP A 73 15.81 4.45 -10.07
N ILE A 74 15.71 4.32 -11.40
CA ILE A 74 16.81 4.69 -12.32
C ILE A 74 17.16 6.18 -12.17
N ILE A 75 16.16 7.04 -12.17
CA ILE A 75 16.34 8.49 -12.09
C ILE A 75 16.87 8.90 -10.71
N VAL A 76 16.29 8.38 -9.62
CA VAL A 76 16.73 8.67 -8.26
C VAL A 76 18.14 8.16 -8.01
N GLY A 77 18.48 6.96 -8.48
CA GLY A 77 19.85 6.44 -8.40
C GLY A 77 20.84 7.31 -9.16
N THR A 78 20.51 7.69 -10.40
CA THR A 78 21.37 8.54 -11.24
C THR A 78 21.57 9.93 -10.63
N LEU A 79 20.49 10.61 -10.24
CA LEU A 79 20.55 11.92 -9.60
C LEU A 79 21.26 11.86 -8.24
N GLY A 80 21.07 10.76 -7.51
CA GLY A 80 21.71 10.54 -6.23
C GLY A 80 23.22 10.38 -6.29
N ILE A 81 23.75 9.75 -7.34
CA ILE A 81 25.19 9.72 -7.62
C ILE A 81 25.72 11.14 -7.85
N PHE A 82 25.03 11.94 -8.69
CA PHE A 82 25.43 13.34 -8.92
C PHE A 82 25.38 14.18 -7.64
N ALA A 83 24.34 14.01 -6.83
CA ALA A 83 24.21 14.69 -5.54
C ALA A 83 25.31 14.28 -4.57
N GLY A 84 25.60 12.99 -4.40
CA GLY A 84 26.67 12.52 -3.53
C GLY A 84 28.05 13.02 -3.98
N LEU A 85 28.35 12.99 -5.28
CA LEU A 85 29.59 13.57 -5.82
C LEU A 85 29.68 15.08 -5.57
N PHE A 86 28.58 15.80 -5.73
CA PHE A 86 28.51 17.24 -5.40
C PHE A 86 28.81 17.49 -3.93
N HIS A 87 28.18 16.73 -3.02
CA HIS A 87 28.38 16.83 -1.57
C HIS A 87 29.82 16.53 -1.14
N PHE A 88 30.48 15.53 -1.75
CA PHE A 88 31.90 15.27 -1.51
C PHE A 88 32.83 16.34 -2.07
N SER A 89 32.45 16.97 -3.18
CA SER A 89 33.27 17.96 -3.86
C SER A 89 33.19 19.34 -3.21
N ILE A 90 32.09 19.66 -2.54
CA ILE A 90 31.78 21.01 -2.07
C ILE A 90 31.53 21.02 -0.56
N ARG A 91 32.35 21.79 0.15
CA ARG A 91 32.15 22.03 1.59
C ARG A 91 30.91 22.91 1.82
N PRO A 92 30.12 22.65 2.88
CA PRO A 92 28.99 23.50 3.23
C PRO A 92 29.43 24.96 3.46
N PRO A 93 28.66 25.95 2.96
CA PRO A 93 28.90 27.35 3.27
C PRO A 93 28.85 27.61 4.78
N GLN A 94 29.71 28.49 5.29
CA GLN A 94 29.83 28.74 6.74
C GLN A 94 28.53 29.20 7.41
N LEU A 95 27.70 29.96 6.68
CA LEU A 95 26.39 30.41 7.14
C LEU A 95 25.44 29.24 7.38
N LEU A 96 25.41 28.28 6.45
CA LEU A 96 24.56 27.09 6.53
C LEU A 96 25.05 26.17 7.66
N TYR A 97 26.36 25.94 7.74
CA TYR A 97 26.97 25.10 8.75
C TYR A 97 26.67 25.58 10.18
N LYS A 98 26.77 26.90 10.41
CA LYS A 98 26.45 27.51 11.71
C LYS A 98 24.96 27.61 11.96
N GLY A 99 24.18 28.01 10.95
CA GLY A 99 22.73 28.23 11.07
C GLY A 99 21.96 26.94 11.37
N LEU A 100 22.28 25.86 10.66
CA LEU A 100 21.65 24.54 10.86
C LEU A 100 22.34 23.70 11.95
N ARG A 101 23.45 24.18 12.52
CA ARG A 101 24.25 23.45 13.51
C ARG A 101 24.67 22.06 12.99
N MET A 102 25.18 22.00 11.76
CA MET A 102 25.54 20.74 11.06
C MET A 102 26.60 19.88 11.77
N GLY A 103 27.31 20.42 12.74
CA GLY A 103 28.22 19.63 13.61
C GLY A 103 27.53 18.88 14.75
N SER A 104 26.22 19.08 14.96
CA SER A 104 25.43 18.43 16.01
C SER A 104 24.72 17.19 15.48
N ILE A 105 24.78 16.09 16.23
CA ILE A 105 24.03 14.86 15.93
C ILE A 105 22.52 15.06 16.04
N GLU A 106 22.06 15.99 16.88
CA GLU A 106 20.64 16.28 17.06
C GLU A 106 19.98 16.79 15.78
N PHE A 107 20.71 17.58 14.98
CA PHE A 107 20.21 18.08 13.71
C PHE A 107 19.99 16.93 12.72
N VAL A 108 20.97 16.02 12.61
CA VAL A 108 20.89 14.83 11.75
C VAL A 108 19.75 13.91 12.18
N LEU A 109 19.57 13.72 13.48
CA LEU A 109 18.44 12.92 14.00
C LEU A 109 17.10 13.60 13.71
N SER A 110 17.01 14.92 13.90
CA SER A 110 15.78 15.67 13.64
C SER A 110 15.40 15.67 12.16
N SER A 111 16.35 15.83 11.24
CA SER A 111 16.09 15.75 9.80
C SER A 111 15.70 14.33 9.38
N GLY A 112 16.33 13.31 9.95
CA GLY A 112 15.99 11.91 9.71
C GLY A 112 14.58 11.53 10.17
N ILE A 113 14.18 11.95 11.38
CA ILE A 113 12.82 11.74 11.90
C ILE A 113 11.80 12.45 11.00
N PHE A 114 12.08 13.68 10.58
CA PHE A 114 11.21 14.42 9.68
C PHE A 114 11.04 13.71 8.32
N ALA A 115 12.12 13.20 7.73
CA ALA A 115 12.07 12.46 6.48
C ALA A 115 11.24 11.17 6.59
N ILE A 116 11.43 10.40 7.67
CA ILE A 116 10.65 9.17 7.93
C ILE A 116 9.18 9.51 8.17
N PHE A 117 8.90 10.55 8.95
CA PHE A 117 7.52 10.98 9.20
C PHE A 117 6.82 11.41 7.90
N LEU A 118 7.49 12.17 7.03
CA LEU A 118 6.94 12.53 5.74
C LEU A 118 6.71 11.31 4.85
N GLN A 119 7.64 10.35 4.84
CA GLN A 119 7.45 9.09 4.12
C GLN A 119 6.23 8.33 4.62
N LEU A 120 6.06 8.22 5.95
CA LEU A 120 4.90 7.55 6.55
C LEU A 120 3.60 8.28 6.25
N LEU A 121 3.61 9.62 6.21
CA LEU A 121 2.44 10.43 5.84
C LEU A 121 2.05 10.26 4.37
N LEU A 122 3.03 10.02 3.50
CA LEU A 122 2.82 9.87 2.05
C LEU A 122 2.60 8.41 1.63
N LEU A 123 2.85 7.44 2.50
CA LEU A 123 2.35 6.08 2.27
C LEU A 123 0.82 6.15 2.23
N PRO A 124 0.17 5.46 1.29
CA PRO A 124 -1.28 5.38 1.30
C PRO A 124 -1.70 4.63 2.57
N GLU A 125 -2.05 5.39 3.61
CA GLU A 125 -2.93 4.89 4.64
C GLU A 125 -4.22 4.52 3.89
N LEU A 126 -4.54 3.23 3.83
CA LEU A 126 -5.86 2.76 3.41
C LEU A 126 -6.85 3.34 4.41
N CYS A 127 -7.27 4.58 4.20
CA CYS A 127 -8.46 5.11 4.83
C CYS A 127 -9.64 4.46 4.13
N ASP A 128 -10.48 3.78 4.91
CA ASP A 128 -11.82 3.44 4.46
C ASP A 128 -12.52 4.73 4.01
N ASP A 129 -13.18 4.67 2.85
CA ASP A 129 -13.69 5.83 2.11
C ASP A 129 -14.69 6.71 2.86
N ASP A 130 -15.26 6.27 3.98
CA ASP A 130 -16.47 6.94 4.48
C ASP A 130 -16.54 7.26 5.97
N GLY A 131 -15.70 6.77 6.88
CA GLY A 131 -15.69 7.20 8.31
C GLY A 131 -17.05 7.32 9.03
N ILE A 132 -18.13 6.74 8.49
CA ILE A 132 -19.53 7.00 8.86
C ILE A 132 -20.20 5.66 9.16
N VAL A 133 -20.77 5.58 10.35
CA VAL A 133 -21.61 4.45 10.78
C VAL A 133 -22.90 4.43 9.95
N ARG A 134 -23.09 3.41 9.10
CA ARG A 134 -24.21 3.29 8.14
C ARG A 134 -25.22 2.15 8.38
N ALA A 135 -25.38 1.63 9.60
CA ALA A 135 -26.51 0.73 9.88
C ALA A 135 -27.04 0.78 11.31
N ASN A 136 -28.35 0.96 11.44
CA ASN A 136 -29.12 0.74 12.67
C ASN A 136 -30.18 -0.34 12.38
N VAL A 137 -30.17 -1.43 13.16
CA VAL A 137 -31.22 -2.46 13.13
C VAL A 137 -32.29 -2.06 14.16
N PRO A 138 -33.52 -1.67 13.75
CA PRO A 138 -34.52 -1.23 14.69
C PRO A 138 -35.01 -2.40 15.56
N PHE A 139 -34.83 -2.26 16.88
CA PHE A 139 -35.12 -3.26 17.91
C PHE A 139 -36.62 -3.46 18.23
N ARG A 140 -37.56 -2.73 17.60
CA ARG A 140 -38.98 -2.77 18.00
C ARG A 140 -39.84 -3.63 17.06
N LYS A 141 -40.06 -4.89 17.44
CA LYS A 141 -40.94 -5.87 16.74
C LYS A 141 -42.46 -5.65 16.90
N ALA A 142 -42.92 -4.52 17.46
CA ALA A 142 -44.33 -4.40 17.88
C ALA A 142 -45.35 -4.08 16.76
N LYS A 143 -44.95 -3.58 15.58
CA LYS A 143 -45.87 -3.22 14.47
C LYS A 143 -45.25 -3.34 13.07
N SER A 144 -44.56 -4.44 12.75
CA SER A 144 -44.06 -4.63 11.37
C SER A 144 -45.16 -5.18 10.45
N ASN A 145 -45.52 -4.39 9.43
CA ASN A 145 -46.35 -4.83 8.29
C ASN A 145 -45.48 -5.44 7.16
N TYR A 146 -44.15 -5.40 7.29
CA TYR A 146 -43.18 -5.79 6.26
C TYR A 146 -42.26 -6.91 6.74
N SER A 147 -42.71 -7.77 7.65
CA SER A 147 -41.90 -8.93 8.06
C SER A 147 -41.80 -9.94 6.91
N VAL A 148 -40.65 -10.59 6.78
CA VAL A 148 -40.40 -11.64 5.76
C VAL A 148 -41.52 -12.70 5.74
N GLU A 149 -42.05 -13.03 6.91
CA GLU A 149 -43.17 -13.96 7.12
C GLU A 149 -44.51 -13.47 6.55
N LYS A 150 -44.77 -12.15 6.58
CA LYS A 150 -46.01 -11.56 6.08
C LYS A 150 -45.95 -11.21 4.59
N VAL A 151 -44.77 -10.86 4.09
CA VAL A 151 -44.56 -10.43 2.70
C VAL A 151 -44.33 -11.61 1.76
N GLY A 152 -43.88 -12.77 2.27
CA GLY A 152 -43.68 -13.97 1.45
C GLY A 152 -42.47 -13.84 0.52
N VAL A 153 -41.35 -13.32 1.02
CA VAL A 153 -40.10 -13.18 0.26
C VAL A 153 -39.51 -14.57 -0.01
N THR A 154 -38.89 -14.76 -1.17
CA THR A 154 -38.06 -15.92 -1.49
C THR A 154 -36.64 -15.46 -1.81
N VAL A 155 -35.66 -16.32 -1.52
CA VAL A 155 -34.26 -16.11 -1.92
C VAL A 155 -33.92 -17.21 -2.92
N GLU A 156 -33.39 -16.81 -4.07
CA GLU A 156 -32.86 -17.70 -5.09
C GLU A 156 -31.38 -17.38 -5.27
N PHE A 157 -30.55 -18.43 -5.28
CA PHE A 157 -29.13 -18.30 -5.49
C PHE A 157 -28.79 -18.61 -6.94
N TYR A 158 -27.91 -17.80 -7.49
CA TYR A 158 -27.35 -17.97 -8.81
C TYR A 158 -25.84 -18.14 -8.66
N ASP A 159 -25.28 -19.06 -9.44
CA ASP A 159 -23.85 -19.39 -9.46
C ASP A 159 -23.36 -20.20 -8.23
N ASN A 160 -22.30 -20.99 -8.42
CA ASN A 160 -21.66 -21.83 -7.40
C ASN A 160 -22.56 -22.91 -6.74
N GLU A 161 -22.24 -23.31 -5.51
CA GLU A 161 -22.78 -24.51 -4.84
C GLU A 161 -24.28 -24.46 -4.52
N LEU A 162 -24.86 -23.26 -4.37
CA LEU A 162 -26.28 -23.09 -4.06
C LEU A 162 -27.12 -22.75 -5.31
N SER A 163 -26.53 -22.78 -6.50
CA SER A 163 -27.19 -22.38 -7.75
C SER A 163 -28.48 -23.18 -8.00
N GLY A 164 -29.58 -22.46 -8.29
CA GLY A 164 -30.89 -23.05 -8.57
C GLY A 164 -31.66 -23.52 -7.33
N ILE A 165 -31.14 -23.28 -6.13
CA ILE A 165 -31.85 -23.55 -4.87
C ILE A 165 -32.61 -22.30 -4.44
N SER A 166 -33.93 -22.42 -4.32
CA SER A 166 -34.80 -21.37 -3.78
C SER A 166 -35.24 -21.70 -2.35
N TYR A 167 -35.10 -20.75 -1.43
CA TYR A 167 -35.64 -20.86 -0.07
C TYR A 167 -36.81 -19.90 0.14
N SER A 168 -37.90 -20.43 0.69
CA SER A 168 -39.08 -19.67 1.13
C SER A 168 -39.21 -19.59 2.65
N ASN A 169 -38.37 -20.32 3.40
CA ASN A 169 -38.42 -20.33 4.86
C ASN A 169 -37.90 -19.00 5.43
N PRO A 170 -38.71 -18.25 6.21
CA PRO A 170 -38.33 -16.94 6.74
C PRO A 170 -37.04 -16.93 7.57
N THR A 171 -36.75 -17.99 8.32
CA THR A 171 -35.54 -18.08 9.17
C THR A 171 -34.29 -18.17 8.31
N THR A 172 -34.33 -18.98 7.26
CA THR A 172 -33.22 -19.16 6.31
C THR A 172 -33.00 -17.89 5.49
N ILE A 173 -34.09 -17.25 5.03
CA ILE A 173 -34.04 -15.97 4.32
C ILE A 173 -33.39 -14.90 5.18
N GLN A 174 -33.81 -14.74 6.44
CA GLN A 174 -33.21 -13.76 7.33
C GLN A 174 -31.73 -14.05 7.64
N LYS A 175 -31.33 -15.32 7.70
CA LYS A 175 -29.93 -15.71 7.89
C LYS A 175 -29.08 -15.25 6.71
N TYR A 176 -29.49 -15.53 5.48
CA TYR A 176 -28.74 -15.13 4.29
C TYR A 176 -28.82 -13.63 4.02
N ALA A 177 -29.98 -12.99 4.25
CA ALA A 177 -30.12 -11.55 4.13
C ALA A 177 -29.19 -10.80 5.08
N ARG A 178 -29.00 -11.27 6.33
CA ARG A 178 -28.03 -10.69 7.26
C ARG A 178 -26.57 -10.88 6.82
N ARG A 179 -26.25 -11.96 6.12
CA ARG A 179 -24.89 -12.19 5.59
C ARG A 179 -24.63 -11.36 4.34
N ALA A 180 -25.61 -11.23 3.45
CA ALA A 180 -25.54 -10.41 2.24
C ALA A 180 -25.34 -8.92 2.52
N GLN A 181 -25.69 -8.44 3.72
CA GLN A 181 -25.39 -7.07 4.15
C GLN A 181 -23.89 -6.75 4.17
N LEU A 182 -23.03 -7.77 4.29
CA LEU A 182 -21.58 -7.64 4.30
C LEU A 182 -20.94 -7.88 2.92
N GLY A 183 -21.75 -8.02 1.86
CA GLY A 183 -21.29 -8.35 0.52
C GLY A 183 -21.53 -9.81 0.15
N GLU A 184 -20.58 -10.39 -0.58
CA GLU A 184 -20.65 -11.77 -1.07
C GLU A 184 -20.65 -12.79 0.09
N ILE A 185 -21.48 -13.83 -0.03
CA ILE A 185 -21.65 -14.83 1.03
C ILE A 185 -20.68 -15.98 0.78
N PHE A 186 -19.74 -16.17 1.71
CA PHE A 186 -18.82 -17.31 1.72
C PHE A 186 -19.18 -18.34 2.80
N GLU A 187 -18.82 -19.60 2.55
CA GLU A 187 -18.76 -20.62 3.58
C GLU A 187 -17.38 -20.58 4.25
N LEU A 188 -17.37 -20.46 5.58
CA LEU A 188 -16.15 -20.30 6.36
C LEU A 188 -16.03 -21.46 7.36
N ASP A 189 -14.92 -22.18 7.31
CA ASP A 189 -14.57 -23.16 8.33
C ASP A 189 -14.11 -22.46 9.61
N ARG A 190 -14.94 -22.54 10.65
CA ARG A 190 -14.65 -21.97 11.97
C ARG A 190 -13.98 -22.96 12.93
N ALA A 191 -13.98 -24.25 12.60
CA ALA A 191 -13.56 -25.30 13.52
C ALA A 191 -12.03 -25.42 13.58
N THR A 192 -11.35 -25.31 12.43
CA THR A 192 -9.90 -25.54 12.34
C THR A 192 -9.10 -24.58 13.22
N LEU A 193 -9.41 -23.30 13.20
CA LEU A 193 -8.70 -22.27 13.97
C LEU A 193 -9.50 -21.73 15.16
N LYS A 194 -10.67 -22.32 15.46
CA LYS A 194 -11.58 -21.88 16.53
C LYS A 194 -11.90 -20.39 16.48
N PHE A 195 -12.22 -19.89 15.29
CA PHE A 195 -12.56 -18.49 15.07
C PHE A 195 -13.79 -18.07 15.90
N ASP A 196 -13.69 -16.94 16.61
CA ASP A 196 -14.74 -16.38 17.47
C ASP A 196 -15.79 -15.55 16.70
N GLY A 197 -15.48 -15.19 15.45
CA GLY A 197 -16.39 -14.49 14.54
C GLY A 197 -16.37 -12.98 14.68
N VAL A 198 -15.29 -12.40 15.23
CA VAL A 198 -15.04 -10.95 15.28
C VAL A 198 -13.71 -10.65 14.57
N SER A 199 -13.68 -9.61 13.75
CA SER A 199 -12.46 -9.06 13.14
C SER A 199 -11.84 -7.97 14.01
#